data_AF-A0A520XD76-F1
#
_entry.id   AF-A0A520XD76-F1
#
_cell.length_a   1.000
_cell.length_b   1.000
_cell.length_c   1.000
_cell.angle_alpha   90.00
_cell.angle_beta   90.00
_cell.angle_gamma   90.00
#
_symmetry.space_group_name_H-M   'P 1'
#
loop_
_entity.id
_entity.type
_entity.pdbx_description
1 polymer ?
#
loop_
_entity_poly.entity_id
_entity_poly.type
_entity_poly.pdbx_seq_one_letter_code
_entity_poly.pdbx_strand_id
1 'polypeptide(L)'
;MSSFKDIAFQILKEAGKPLHSKEITKIALKKGWLKTAGKTPEASMSAQLIVDVNSKKEKSRFVKVAPSVFGLNENFKDLSIKEAKKSENIYKISKDVSTKQKGDIAEARIAELIMLYGDTTLSCYKPISDDEGIDLIVKEKGSLKTMYIQIKSRFGDNPDKIFTANVKTSSISDNYSMAVIFCFFDTEEDDLWDYIWFVPAPDFIKLANKLDGGKSLGFVAGRKKKESNKWDNYLIDKRSLANQIIVQMKRV
;
A
#
# COMPACT_ATOMS: atom_id res chain seq x y z
N MET A 1 12.88 -15.88 3.96
CA MET A 1 13.76 -17.00 4.37
C MET A 1 15.13 -16.71 3.79
N SER A 2 16.17 -16.58 4.62
CA SER A 2 17.51 -16.15 4.14
C SER A 2 18.14 -17.22 3.25
N SER A 3 18.74 -16.83 2.13
CA SER A 3 19.40 -17.78 1.22
C SER A 3 20.70 -18.31 1.83
N PHE A 4 21.19 -19.47 1.38
CA PHE A 4 22.48 -20.03 1.81
C PHE A 4 23.63 -19.03 1.60
N LYS A 5 23.58 -18.23 0.53
CA LYS A 5 24.58 -17.22 0.20
C LYS A 5 24.55 -16.07 1.21
N ASP A 6 23.38 -15.56 1.56
CA ASP A 6 23.27 -14.44 2.52
C ASP A 6 23.74 -14.87 3.92
N ILE A 7 23.41 -16.10 4.32
CA ILE A 7 23.87 -16.69 5.58
C ILE A 7 25.39 -16.87 5.57
N ALA A 8 25.95 -17.41 4.50
CA ALA A 8 27.40 -17.59 4.37
C ALA A 8 28.16 -16.24 4.39
N PHE A 9 27.61 -15.22 3.74
CA PHE A 9 28.17 -13.87 3.74
C PHE A 9 28.23 -13.30 5.16
N GLN A 10 27.13 -13.39 5.91
CA GLN A 10 27.08 -12.91 7.29
C GLN A 10 28.08 -13.65 8.20
N ILE A 11 28.18 -14.97 8.07
CA ILE A 11 29.09 -15.79 8.88
C ILE A 11 30.56 -15.47 8.59
N LEU A 12 30.92 -15.34 7.30
CA LEU A 12 32.29 -14.99 6.91
C LEU A 12 32.64 -13.55 7.32
N LYS A 13 31.68 -12.63 7.27
CA LYS A 13 31.83 -11.24 7.75
C LYS A 13 32.09 -11.19 9.25
N GLU A 14 31.36 -11.96 10.04
CA GLU A 14 31.56 -12.03 11.49
C GLU A 14 32.84 -12.77 11.87
N ALA A 15 33.22 -13.80 11.11
CA ALA A 15 34.45 -14.55 11.36
C ALA A 15 35.71 -13.77 11.00
N GLY A 16 35.63 -12.83 10.05
CA GLY A 16 36.75 -12.01 9.58
C GLY A 16 37.86 -12.83 8.89
N LYS A 17 37.62 -14.10 8.57
CA LYS A 17 38.59 -15.01 7.96
C LYS A 17 37.90 -16.03 7.05
N PRO A 18 38.62 -16.62 6.07
CA PRO A 18 38.08 -17.71 5.28
C PRO A 18 37.73 -18.93 6.16
N LEU A 19 36.61 -19.58 5.87
CA LEU A 19 36.12 -20.75 6.58
C LEU A 19 35.78 -21.88 5.62
N HIS A 20 35.88 -23.13 6.11
CA HIS A 20 35.43 -24.28 5.35
C HIS A 20 33.90 -24.34 5.27
N SER A 21 33.33 -24.78 4.15
CA SER A 21 31.87 -24.86 3.93
C SER A 21 31.13 -25.64 5.02
N LYS A 22 31.73 -26.72 5.52
CA LYS A 22 31.27 -27.48 6.69
C LYS A 22 31.17 -26.61 7.95
N GLU A 23 32.15 -25.76 8.22
CA GLU A 23 32.15 -24.86 9.39
C GLU A 23 31.10 -23.76 9.25
N ILE A 24 30.99 -23.15 8.05
CA ILE A 24 29.94 -22.18 7.74
C ILE A 24 28.56 -22.79 7.98
N THR A 25 28.34 -24.02 7.51
CA THR A 25 27.08 -24.75 7.69
C THR A 25 26.82 -25.06 9.17
N LYS A 26 27.85 -25.51 9.92
CA LYS A 26 27.74 -25.79 11.36
C LYS A 26 27.38 -24.54 12.15
N ILE A 27 27.99 -23.39 11.84
CA ILE A 27 27.67 -22.11 12.48
C ILE A 27 26.24 -21.69 12.12
N ALA A 28 25.84 -21.84 10.86
CA ALA A 28 24.50 -21.49 10.39
C ALA A 28 23.39 -22.29 11.08
N LEU A 29 23.60 -23.61 11.27
CA LEU A 29 22.70 -24.49 12.00
C LEU A 29 22.68 -24.14 13.50
N LYS A 30 23.85 -23.92 14.12
CA LYS A 30 23.96 -23.55 15.54
C LYS A 30 23.23 -22.23 15.85
N LYS A 31 23.26 -21.27 14.93
CA LYS A 31 22.57 -19.98 15.06
C LYS A 31 21.08 -20.03 14.67
N GLY A 32 20.58 -21.18 14.20
CA GLY A 32 19.20 -21.32 13.71
C GLY A 32 18.90 -20.53 12.44
N TRP A 33 19.93 -20.03 11.75
CA TRP A 33 19.82 -19.23 10.53
C TRP A 33 19.51 -20.11 9.31
N LEU A 34 19.96 -21.36 9.36
CA LEU A 34 19.70 -22.35 8.32
C LEU A 34 18.76 -23.42 8.86
N LYS A 35 17.65 -23.64 8.15
CA LYS A 35 16.74 -24.77 8.37
C LYS A 35 16.78 -25.65 7.13
N THR A 36 17.12 -26.94 7.27
CA THR A 36 17.26 -27.84 6.13
C THR A 36 16.49 -29.13 6.32
N ALA A 37 15.74 -29.55 5.30
CA ALA A 37 15.11 -30.87 5.23
C ALA A 37 16.03 -31.94 4.58
N GLY A 38 17.13 -31.53 3.96
CA GLY A 38 18.07 -32.41 3.25
C GLY A 38 19.12 -33.04 4.16
N LYS A 39 19.65 -34.20 3.76
CA LYS A 39 20.61 -35.00 4.55
C LYS A 39 22.03 -34.42 4.61
N THR A 40 22.41 -33.55 3.67
CA THR A 40 23.79 -33.03 3.52
C THR A 40 23.82 -31.52 3.22
N PRO A 41 23.43 -30.66 4.18
CA PRO A 41 23.38 -29.20 3.99
C PRO A 41 24.75 -28.56 3.67
N GLU A 42 25.85 -29.17 4.09
CA GLU A 42 27.22 -28.73 3.82
C GLU A 42 27.60 -28.86 2.34
N ALA A 43 27.09 -29.89 1.66
CA ALA A 43 27.29 -30.08 0.22
C ALA A 43 26.54 -28.99 -0.56
N SER A 44 25.31 -28.68 -0.15
CA SER A 44 24.51 -27.60 -0.73
C SER A 44 25.15 -26.22 -0.51
N MET A 45 25.66 -25.95 0.69
CA MET A 45 26.40 -24.73 1.00
C MET A 45 27.62 -24.59 0.07
N SER A 46 28.43 -25.64 -0.02
CA SER A 46 29.61 -25.64 -0.89
C SER A 46 29.25 -25.44 -2.36
N ALA A 47 28.22 -26.13 -2.87
CA ALA A 47 27.79 -26.01 -4.25
C ALA A 47 27.30 -24.59 -4.58
N GLN A 48 26.48 -23.99 -3.71
CA GLN A 48 25.97 -22.62 -3.94
C GLN A 48 27.07 -21.57 -3.96
N LEU A 49 28.08 -21.70 -3.09
CA LEU A 49 29.22 -20.78 -3.07
C LEU A 49 30.11 -20.97 -4.30
N ILE A 50 30.37 -22.21 -4.73
CA ILE A 50 31.13 -22.48 -5.97
C ILE A 50 30.42 -21.89 -7.18
N VAL A 51 29.11 -22.11 -7.30
CA VAL A 51 28.32 -21.56 -8.41
C VAL A 51 28.36 -20.03 -8.40
N ASP A 52 28.26 -19.39 -7.25
CA ASP A 52 28.34 -17.92 -7.15
C ASP A 52 29.72 -17.39 -7.58
N VAL A 53 30.80 -17.99 -7.06
CA VAL A 53 32.19 -17.63 -7.41
C VAL A 53 32.44 -17.81 -8.91
N ASN A 54 32.02 -18.93 -9.49
CA ASN A 54 32.28 -19.22 -10.90
C ASN A 54 31.45 -18.35 -11.84
N SER A 55 30.17 -18.13 -11.51
CA SER A 55 29.26 -17.34 -12.35
C SER A 55 29.57 -15.84 -12.30
N LYS A 56 29.97 -15.31 -11.13
CA LYS A 56 30.17 -13.87 -10.94
C LYS A 56 31.64 -13.43 -10.97
N LYS A 57 32.59 -14.36 -10.83
CA LYS A 57 34.04 -14.09 -10.81
C LYS A 57 34.37 -12.93 -9.86
N GLU A 58 34.98 -11.86 -10.36
CA GLU A 58 35.34 -10.67 -9.58
C GLU A 58 34.16 -9.93 -8.94
N LYS A 59 32.93 -10.14 -9.45
CA LYS A 59 31.69 -9.58 -8.90
C LYS A 59 31.06 -10.47 -7.81
N SER A 60 31.64 -11.64 -7.53
CA SER A 60 31.19 -12.54 -6.46
C SER A 60 31.42 -11.90 -5.09
N ARG A 61 30.50 -12.14 -4.15
CA ARG A 61 30.67 -11.80 -2.73
C ARG A 61 31.76 -12.63 -2.05
N PHE A 62 32.08 -13.76 -2.65
CA PHE A 62 32.98 -14.77 -2.11
C PHE A 62 34.20 -14.97 -3.00
N VAL A 63 35.31 -15.35 -2.39
CA VAL A 63 36.49 -15.91 -3.05
C VAL A 63 36.74 -17.33 -2.53
N LYS A 64 37.13 -18.24 -3.43
CA LYS A 64 37.55 -19.59 -3.04
C LYS A 64 39.07 -19.57 -2.82
N VAL A 65 39.50 -19.81 -1.59
CA VAL A 65 40.93 -19.75 -1.22
C VAL A 65 41.58 -21.14 -1.19
N ALA A 66 40.81 -22.20 -0.99
CA ALA A 66 41.27 -23.59 -0.98
C ALA A 66 40.08 -24.56 -1.29
N PRO A 67 40.30 -25.87 -1.41
CA PRO A 67 39.21 -26.84 -1.56
C PRO A 67 38.16 -26.68 -0.46
N SER A 68 36.94 -26.32 -0.87
CA SER A 68 35.80 -26.06 0.03
C SER A 68 36.02 -24.99 1.12
N VAL A 69 37.04 -24.13 0.98
CA VAL A 69 37.28 -22.98 1.87
C VAL A 69 36.97 -21.67 1.13
N PHE A 70 36.14 -20.83 1.74
CA PHE A 70 35.65 -19.58 1.15
C PHE A 70 35.93 -18.40 2.07
N GLY A 71 36.35 -17.28 1.49
CA GLY A 71 36.49 -15.98 2.15
C GLY A 71 35.60 -14.93 1.51
N LEU A 72 35.55 -13.74 2.09
CA LEU A 72 34.92 -12.58 1.47
C LEU A 72 35.83 -11.98 0.40
N ASN A 73 35.24 -11.55 -0.70
CA ASN A 73 35.96 -10.81 -1.74
C ASN A 73 36.16 -9.35 -1.29
N GLU A 74 37.40 -8.93 -1.05
CA GLU A 74 37.72 -7.56 -0.63
C GLU A 74 37.39 -6.51 -1.71
N ASN A 75 37.42 -6.91 -2.99
CA ASN A 75 37.05 -6.06 -4.12
C ASN A 75 35.54 -6.00 -4.36
N PHE A 76 34.74 -6.73 -3.57
CA PHE A 76 33.30 -6.66 -3.65
C PHE A 76 32.82 -5.29 -3.16
N LYS A 77 32.53 -4.38 -4.10
CA LYS A 77 31.77 -3.16 -3.83
C LYS A 77 30.33 -3.58 -3.57
N ASP A 78 29.98 -3.66 -2.30
CA ASP A 78 28.61 -3.91 -1.88
C ASP A 78 27.70 -2.75 -2.29
N LEU A 79 27.11 -2.85 -3.48
CA LEU A 79 26.12 -1.90 -3.97
C LEU A 79 24.83 -1.96 -3.12
N SER A 80 24.65 -2.96 -2.24
CA SER A 80 23.50 -3.08 -1.33
C SER A 80 23.68 -2.35 0.02
N ILE A 81 24.89 -1.89 0.36
CA ILE A 81 25.12 -1.10 1.60
C ILE A 81 24.69 0.37 1.46
N LYS A 82 24.47 0.88 0.24
CA LYS A 82 23.95 2.26 0.05
C LYS A 82 22.46 2.43 0.36
N GLU A 83 21.71 1.35 0.59
CA GLU A 83 20.28 1.46 0.92
C GLU A 83 19.98 1.43 2.43
N ALA A 84 20.93 1.04 3.30
CA ALA A 84 20.63 0.79 4.72
C ALA A 84 21.08 1.88 5.72
N LYS A 85 21.50 3.07 5.25
CA LYS A 85 21.71 4.26 6.12
C LYS A 85 21.38 5.56 5.39
N LYS A 86 20.17 5.68 4.83
CA LYS A 86 19.49 6.97 4.98
C LYS A 86 19.13 7.04 6.45
N SER A 87 19.55 8.09 7.15
CA SER A 87 18.85 8.48 8.36
C SER A 87 17.37 8.55 7.98
N GLU A 88 16.55 7.63 8.46
CA GLU A 88 15.11 7.79 8.39
C GLU A 88 14.81 9.06 9.18
N ASN A 89 14.72 10.18 8.49
CA ASN A 89 14.00 11.31 9.03
C ASN A 89 12.60 10.76 9.29
N ILE A 90 12.25 10.59 10.57
CA ILE A 90 10.88 10.23 10.96
C ILE A 90 10.05 11.47 10.62
N TYR A 91 9.51 11.49 9.41
CA TYR A 91 8.54 12.47 9.00
C TYR A 91 7.26 12.20 9.77
N LYS A 92 6.76 13.21 10.47
CA LYS A 92 5.50 13.13 11.20
C LYS A 92 4.54 14.11 10.57
N ILE A 93 3.28 13.69 10.40
CA ILE A 93 2.20 14.60 10.03
C ILE A 93 2.15 15.73 11.07
N SER A 94 2.11 16.97 10.58
CA SER A 94 1.97 18.13 11.46
C SER A 94 0.65 18.06 12.22
N LYS A 95 0.69 18.36 13.52
CA LYS A 95 -0.51 18.43 14.36
C LYS A 95 -1.41 19.62 13.99
N ASP A 96 -0.86 20.59 13.27
CA ASP A 96 -1.53 21.84 12.92
C ASP A 96 -2.31 21.76 11.59
N VAL A 97 -2.37 20.59 10.95
CA VAL A 97 -3.20 20.40 9.75
C VAL A 97 -4.68 20.50 10.14
N SER A 98 -5.33 21.56 9.68
CA SER A 98 -6.74 21.85 9.93
C SER A 98 -7.67 20.83 9.28
N THR A 99 -8.93 20.78 9.73
CA THR A 99 -9.97 19.90 9.14
C THR A 99 -10.19 20.17 7.66
N LYS A 100 -10.12 21.45 7.24
CA LYS A 100 -10.24 21.82 5.82
C LYS A 100 -9.08 21.28 5.00
N GLN A 101 -7.85 21.50 5.45
CA GLN A 101 -6.66 20.97 4.78
C GLN A 101 -6.67 19.43 4.70
N LYS A 102 -7.16 18.74 5.73
CA LYS A 102 -7.35 17.28 5.71
C LYS A 102 -8.30 16.85 4.60
N GLY A 103 -9.42 17.54 4.45
CA GLY A 103 -10.37 17.33 3.35
C GLY A 103 -9.70 17.54 1.99
N ASP A 104 -9.06 18.70 1.79
CA ASP A 104 -8.35 19.04 0.55
C ASP A 104 -7.28 18.00 0.18
N ILE A 105 -6.53 17.49 1.16
CA ILE A 105 -5.54 16.41 0.95
C ILE A 105 -6.22 15.13 0.47
N ALA A 106 -7.30 14.71 1.14
CA ALA A 106 -8.01 13.49 0.75
C ALA A 106 -8.63 13.61 -0.64
N GLU A 107 -9.23 14.76 -0.98
CA GLU A 107 -9.76 15.04 -2.33
C GLU A 107 -8.66 14.94 -3.39
N ALA A 108 -7.51 15.55 -3.14
CA ALA A 108 -6.37 15.49 -4.05
C ALA A 108 -5.87 14.05 -4.24
N ARG A 109 -5.78 13.26 -3.16
CA ARG A 109 -5.39 11.83 -3.23
C ARG A 109 -6.40 11.00 -4.01
N ILE A 110 -7.69 11.23 -3.83
CA ILE A 110 -8.72 10.54 -4.61
C ILE A 110 -8.62 10.91 -6.10
N ALA A 111 -8.45 12.19 -6.43
CA ALA A 111 -8.28 12.63 -7.81
C ALA A 111 -7.03 11.98 -8.46
N GLU A 112 -5.91 11.91 -7.71
CA GLU A 112 -4.68 11.21 -8.12
C GLU A 112 -4.95 9.74 -8.44
N LEU A 113 -5.62 9.00 -7.54
CA LEU A 113 -5.96 7.58 -7.76
C LEU A 113 -6.82 7.37 -9.01
N ILE A 114 -7.83 8.23 -9.21
CA ILE A 114 -8.72 8.15 -10.37
C ILE A 114 -7.94 8.35 -11.67
N MET A 115 -7.06 9.35 -11.73
CA MET A 115 -6.26 9.65 -12.92
C MET A 115 -5.16 8.63 -13.18
N LEU A 116 -4.52 8.10 -12.13
CA LEU A 116 -3.41 7.17 -12.23
C LEU A 116 -3.85 5.78 -12.71
N TYR A 117 -4.97 5.27 -12.18
CA TYR A 117 -5.43 3.90 -12.46
C TYR A 117 -6.55 3.80 -13.51
N GLY A 118 -7.06 4.92 -14.03
CA GLY A 118 -8.14 4.94 -15.02
C GLY A 118 -7.71 4.77 -16.47
N ASP A 119 -6.65 4.01 -16.75
CA ASP A 119 -6.05 3.81 -18.08
C ASP A 119 -5.94 5.12 -18.92
N THR A 120 -5.74 6.25 -18.24
CA THR A 120 -5.70 7.63 -18.78
C THR A 120 -6.99 8.19 -19.41
N THR A 121 -8.12 7.48 -19.33
CA THR A 121 -9.40 7.90 -19.96
C THR A 121 -10.23 8.85 -19.11
N LEU A 122 -9.94 8.99 -17.81
CA LEU A 122 -10.65 9.89 -16.91
C LEU A 122 -9.91 11.23 -16.72
N SER A 123 -10.68 12.30 -16.61
CA SER A 123 -10.22 13.63 -16.20
C SER A 123 -10.99 14.07 -14.95
N CYS A 124 -10.27 14.66 -14.00
CA CYS A 124 -10.83 15.18 -12.75
C CYS A 124 -10.83 16.70 -12.75
N TYR A 125 -11.93 17.32 -12.32
CA TYR A 125 -12.09 18.77 -12.21
C TYR A 125 -12.61 19.11 -10.81
N LYS A 126 -12.06 20.14 -10.18
CA LYS A 126 -12.55 20.67 -8.90
C LYS A 126 -13.47 21.87 -9.19
N PRO A 127 -14.71 21.91 -8.68
CA PRO A 127 -15.59 23.04 -8.87
C PRO A 127 -15.07 24.28 -8.12
N ILE A 128 -15.39 25.47 -8.63
CA ILE A 128 -15.02 26.75 -8.01
C ILE A 128 -15.91 27.05 -6.80
N SER A 129 -17.19 26.64 -6.86
CA SER A 129 -18.17 26.75 -5.78
C SER A 129 -18.42 25.38 -5.16
N ASP A 130 -18.56 25.32 -3.83
CA ASP A 130 -18.75 24.10 -3.03
C ASP A 130 -20.16 23.99 -2.40
N ASP A 131 -21.12 24.79 -2.86
CA ASP A 131 -22.48 24.88 -2.32
C ASP A 131 -23.36 23.65 -2.61
N GLU A 132 -23.03 22.88 -3.65
CA GLU A 132 -23.75 21.65 -4.02
C GLU A 132 -23.20 20.39 -3.34
N GLY A 133 -22.12 20.50 -2.55
CA GLY A 133 -21.45 19.36 -1.93
C GLY A 133 -20.73 18.43 -2.91
N ILE A 134 -20.39 18.95 -4.10
CA ILE A 134 -19.58 18.27 -5.10
C ILE A 134 -18.12 18.68 -4.85
N ASP A 135 -17.28 17.71 -4.52
CA ASP A 135 -15.86 17.95 -4.28
C ASP A 135 -15.03 17.67 -5.54
N LEU A 136 -15.49 16.75 -6.39
CA LEU A 136 -14.84 16.38 -7.65
C LEU A 136 -15.84 16.08 -8.76
N ILE A 137 -15.55 16.55 -9.97
CA ILE A 137 -16.25 16.18 -11.19
C ILE A 137 -15.30 15.31 -12.01
N VAL A 138 -15.72 14.07 -12.26
CA VAL A 138 -14.94 13.10 -13.04
C VAL A 138 -15.62 12.90 -14.38
N LYS A 139 -14.88 13.11 -15.47
CA LYS A 139 -15.40 13.01 -16.83
C LYS A 139 -14.59 12.01 -17.63
N GLU A 140 -15.27 11.18 -18.40
CA GLU A 140 -14.65 10.32 -19.40
C GLU A 140 -14.22 11.16 -20.63
N LYS A 141 -12.98 11.00 -21.06
CA LYS A 141 -12.42 11.66 -22.25
C LYS A 141 -13.10 11.11 -23.49
N GLY A 142 -13.45 11.99 -24.42
CA GLY A 142 -14.13 11.61 -25.66
C GLY A 142 -15.64 11.35 -25.53
N SER A 143 -16.21 11.35 -24.32
CA SER A 143 -17.66 11.28 -24.11
C SER A 143 -18.16 12.45 -23.23
N LEU A 144 -19.47 12.55 -23.02
CA LEU A 144 -20.08 13.49 -22.06
C LEU A 144 -20.41 12.83 -20.71
N LYS A 145 -20.04 11.55 -20.54
CA LYS A 145 -20.30 10.83 -19.29
C LYS A 145 -19.50 11.45 -18.16
N THR A 146 -20.23 11.84 -17.12
CA THR A 146 -19.72 12.62 -16.01
C THR A 146 -20.25 12.06 -14.70
N MET A 147 -19.39 11.98 -13.70
CA MET A 147 -19.71 11.62 -12.33
C MET A 147 -19.40 12.79 -11.41
N TYR A 148 -20.36 13.13 -10.57
CA TYR A 148 -20.24 14.13 -9.51
C TYR A 148 -19.97 13.41 -8.20
N ILE A 149 -18.84 13.73 -7.58
CA ILE A 149 -18.34 12.98 -6.44
C ILE A 149 -18.26 13.90 -5.23
N GLN A 150 -18.90 13.47 -4.15
CA GLN A 150 -18.67 14.00 -2.82
C GLN A 150 -17.68 13.10 -2.07
N ILE A 151 -16.74 13.67 -1.33
CA ILE A 151 -15.67 12.99 -0.62
C ILE A 151 -15.80 13.26 0.87
N LYS A 152 -15.78 12.21 1.67
CA LYS A 152 -15.76 12.29 3.13
C LYS A 152 -14.59 11.49 3.68
N SER A 153 -13.65 12.20 4.28
CA SER A 153 -12.44 11.60 4.84
C SER A 153 -12.45 11.59 6.36
N ARG A 154 -11.80 10.58 6.95
CA ARG A 154 -11.38 10.58 8.37
C ARG A 154 -9.88 10.37 8.44
N PHE A 155 -9.22 11.10 9.31
CA PHE A 155 -7.80 10.95 9.59
C PHE A 155 -7.62 10.24 10.93
N GLY A 156 -6.70 9.30 11.00
CA GLY A 156 -6.33 8.69 12.27
C GLY A 156 -5.32 7.56 12.12
N ASP A 157 -4.98 7.00 13.27
CA ASP A 157 -3.92 6.03 13.49
C ASP A 157 -4.41 4.57 13.58
N ASN A 158 -5.72 4.36 13.73
CA ASN A 158 -6.23 3.05 14.11
C ASN A 158 -7.17 2.44 13.05
N PRO A 159 -6.61 1.50 12.25
CA PRO A 159 -7.21 0.32 11.64
C PRO A 159 -8.68 -0.01 11.86
N ASP A 160 -8.96 -0.19 13.15
CA ASP A 160 -10.04 -1.00 13.66
C ASP A 160 -11.20 -0.16 14.19
N LYS A 161 -11.01 1.16 14.27
CA LYS A 161 -12.08 2.07 14.66
C LYS A 161 -13.16 2.13 13.58
N ILE A 162 -14.41 2.18 14.03
CA ILE A 162 -15.58 2.37 13.18
C ILE A 162 -15.42 3.70 12.43
N PHE A 163 -15.60 3.67 11.12
CA PHE A 163 -15.65 4.85 10.29
C PHE A 163 -17.05 5.47 10.38
N THR A 164 -17.12 6.76 10.68
CA THR A 164 -18.38 7.52 10.67
C THR A 164 -18.24 8.82 9.91
N ALA A 165 -19.27 9.15 9.13
CA ALA A 165 -19.38 10.40 8.41
C ALA A 165 -20.85 10.80 8.24
N ASN A 166 -21.11 12.10 8.18
CA ASN A 166 -22.44 12.64 7.94
C ASN A 166 -22.43 13.43 6.62
N VAL A 167 -23.49 13.27 5.84
CA VAL A 167 -23.73 14.01 4.60
C VAL A 167 -25.06 14.75 4.73
N LYS A 168 -25.10 16.02 4.36
CA LYS A 168 -26.36 16.78 4.38
C LYS A 168 -27.27 16.24 3.27
N THR A 169 -28.53 15.97 3.58
CA THR A 169 -29.49 15.49 2.57
C THR A 169 -29.68 16.49 1.44
N SER A 170 -29.51 17.80 1.71
CA SER A 170 -29.59 18.85 0.70
C SER A 170 -28.40 18.90 -0.27
N SER A 171 -27.28 18.25 0.08
CA SER A 171 -26.05 18.25 -0.74
C SER A 171 -25.90 16.96 -1.55
N ILE A 172 -26.96 16.17 -1.69
CA ILE A 172 -26.94 14.93 -2.44
C ILE A 172 -28.18 14.81 -3.31
N SER A 173 -27.96 14.48 -4.58
CA SER A 173 -29.01 14.26 -5.57
C SER A 173 -29.24 12.76 -5.77
N ASP A 174 -30.50 12.33 -5.80
CA ASP A 174 -30.90 10.95 -6.08
C ASP A 174 -30.73 10.64 -7.57
N ASN A 175 -29.47 10.50 -8.00
CA ASN A 175 -29.09 10.26 -9.39
C ASN A 175 -27.81 9.42 -9.47
N TYR A 176 -27.77 8.44 -10.39
CA TYR A 176 -26.61 7.57 -10.56
C TYR A 176 -25.36 8.24 -11.13
N SER A 177 -25.48 9.49 -11.59
CA SER A 177 -24.36 10.38 -11.92
C SER A 177 -23.67 10.94 -10.68
N MET A 178 -24.25 10.77 -9.49
CA MET A 178 -23.66 11.22 -8.23
C MET A 178 -23.23 10.03 -7.37
N ALA A 179 -22.10 10.16 -6.69
CA ALA A 179 -21.61 9.17 -5.74
C ALA A 179 -20.91 9.84 -4.55
N VAL A 180 -20.85 9.12 -3.43
CA VAL A 180 -20.09 9.52 -2.25
C VAL A 180 -18.93 8.55 -2.06
N ILE A 181 -17.72 9.09 -1.92
CA ILE A 181 -16.53 8.34 -1.53
C ILE A 181 -16.27 8.57 -0.05
N PHE A 182 -16.20 7.47 0.70
CA PHE A 182 -15.74 7.48 2.08
C PHE A 182 -14.33 6.88 2.13
N CYS A 183 -13.37 7.65 2.61
CA CYS A 183 -11.97 7.21 2.68
C CYS A 183 -11.36 7.50 4.04
N PHE A 184 -10.45 6.63 4.48
CA PHE A 184 -9.68 6.83 5.70
C PHE A 184 -8.24 7.18 5.33
N PHE A 185 -7.73 8.27 5.86
CA PHE A 185 -6.31 8.62 5.77
C PHE A 185 -5.61 8.06 7.01
N ASP A 186 -4.72 7.11 6.78
CA ASP A 186 -3.93 6.45 7.80
C ASP A 186 -2.69 7.28 8.11
N THR A 187 -2.63 7.79 9.34
CA THR A 187 -1.53 8.66 9.78
C THR A 187 -0.27 7.89 10.19
N GLU A 188 -0.34 6.56 10.27
CA GLU A 188 0.85 5.73 10.47
C GLU A 188 1.53 5.39 9.13
N GLU A 189 0.73 5.23 8.07
CA GLU A 189 1.20 4.93 6.71
C GLU A 189 1.36 6.18 5.82
N ASP A 190 0.99 7.36 6.32
CA ASP A 190 1.01 8.65 5.60
C ASP A 190 0.24 8.63 4.24
N ASP A 191 -0.77 7.76 4.13
CA ASP A 191 -1.54 7.55 2.90
C ASP A 191 -3.01 7.16 3.20
N LEU A 192 -3.85 7.14 2.16
CA LEU A 192 -5.17 6.54 2.25
C LEU A 192 -5.05 5.05 2.56
N TRP A 193 -5.94 4.56 3.43
CA TRP A 193 -6.13 3.14 3.66
C TRP A 193 -6.38 2.41 2.33
N ASP A 194 -5.94 1.16 2.24
CA ASP A 194 -6.00 0.36 1.00
C ASP A 194 -7.41 0.17 0.46
N TYR A 195 -8.42 0.34 1.31
CA TYR A 195 -9.81 0.22 0.92
C TYR A 195 -10.58 1.53 1.13
N ILE A 196 -11.51 1.79 0.22
CA ILE A 196 -12.42 2.92 0.27
C ILE A 196 -13.84 2.43 -0.02
N TRP A 197 -14.85 3.18 0.41
CA TRP A 197 -16.21 2.93 -0.02
C TRP A 197 -16.56 3.86 -1.18
N PHE A 198 -16.99 3.30 -2.30
CA PHE A 198 -17.55 4.04 -3.42
C PHE A 198 -19.04 3.73 -3.52
N VAL A 199 -19.88 4.67 -3.10
CA VAL A 199 -21.33 4.44 -2.94
C VAL A 199 -22.10 5.35 -3.89
N PRO A 200 -22.83 4.82 -4.88
CA PRO A 200 -23.73 5.63 -5.70
C PRO A 200 -24.78 6.35 -4.83
N ALA A 201 -25.13 7.58 -5.18
CA ALA A 201 -26.00 8.42 -4.36
C ALA A 201 -27.39 7.81 -4.08
N PRO A 202 -28.11 7.20 -5.05
CA PRO A 202 -29.38 6.53 -4.76
C PRO A 202 -29.26 5.43 -3.72
N ASP A 203 -28.17 4.66 -3.79
CA ASP A 203 -27.91 3.55 -2.88
C ASP A 203 -27.55 4.07 -1.49
N PHE A 204 -26.76 5.15 -1.41
CA PHE A 204 -26.44 5.81 -0.15
C PHE A 204 -27.67 6.40 0.53
N ILE A 205 -28.53 7.14 -0.20
CA ILE A 205 -29.78 7.72 0.33
C ILE A 205 -30.69 6.63 0.92
N LYS A 206 -30.78 5.49 0.24
CA LYS A 206 -31.58 4.34 0.67
C LYS A 206 -31.04 3.66 1.93
N LEU A 207 -29.72 3.48 2.01
CA LEU A 207 -29.08 2.67 3.05
C LEU A 207 -28.59 3.46 4.27
N ALA A 208 -28.38 4.77 4.14
CA ALA A 208 -27.84 5.60 5.20
C ALA A 208 -28.81 5.72 6.40
N ASN A 209 -28.23 5.94 7.59
CA ASN A 209 -29.03 6.21 8.77
C ASN A 209 -29.59 7.63 8.67
N LYS A 210 -30.91 7.80 8.82
CA LYS A 210 -31.52 9.14 8.85
C LYS A 210 -31.29 9.78 10.21
N LEU A 211 -30.60 10.91 10.22
CA LEU A 211 -30.28 11.72 11.40
C LEU A 211 -31.02 13.07 11.30
N ASP A 212 -31.20 13.75 12.43
CA ASP A 212 -31.76 15.10 12.50
C ASP A 212 -33.11 15.24 11.76
N GLY A 213 -34.00 14.27 11.92
CA GLY A 213 -35.29 14.23 11.23
C GLY A 213 -35.19 14.02 9.71
N GLY A 214 -34.06 13.47 9.23
CA GLY A 214 -33.80 13.23 7.81
C GLY A 214 -33.04 14.35 7.09
N LYS A 215 -32.60 15.40 7.80
CA LYS A 215 -31.76 16.48 7.24
C LYS A 215 -30.30 16.06 7.03
N SER A 216 -29.88 14.99 7.68
CA SER A 216 -28.52 14.46 7.65
C SER A 216 -28.55 12.95 7.47
N LEU A 217 -27.64 12.43 6.64
CA LEU A 217 -27.48 11.02 6.32
C LEU A 217 -26.18 10.52 6.96
N GLY A 218 -26.30 9.59 7.89
CA GLY A 218 -25.19 8.97 8.60
C GLY A 218 -24.65 7.74 7.89
N PHE A 219 -23.37 7.77 7.55
CA PHE A 219 -22.58 6.62 7.14
C PHE A 219 -21.82 6.06 8.35
N VAL A 220 -21.99 4.76 8.61
CA VAL A 220 -21.32 4.05 9.71
C VAL A 220 -20.83 2.70 9.20
N ALA A 221 -19.52 2.51 9.14
CA ALA A 221 -18.91 1.28 8.66
C ALA A 221 -17.76 0.77 9.52
N GLY A 222 -17.81 -0.50 9.92
CA GLY A 222 -16.65 -1.19 10.47
C GLY A 222 -15.57 -1.40 9.41
N ARG A 223 -14.31 -1.45 9.84
CA ARG A 223 -13.14 -1.67 8.96
C ARG A 223 -12.57 -3.09 9.01
N LYS A 224 -13.21 -3.96 9.80
CA LYS A 224 -12.89 -5.39 9.89
C LYS A 224 -13.77 -6.16 8.91
N LYS A 225 -13.18 -6.88 7.95
CA LYS A 225 -13.88 -7.81 7.01
C LYS A 225 -14.64 -8.97 7.70
N LYS A 226 -14.66 -9.04 9.04
CA LYS A 226 -15.29 -10.13 9.82
C LYS A 226 -16.72 -9.82 10.27
N GLU A 227 -17.18 -8.59 10.12
CA GLU A 227 -18.56 -8.21 10.43
C GLU A 227 -19.24 -7.80 9.12
N SER A 228 -20.13 -8.66 8.61
CA SER A 228 -20.94 -8.36 7.43
C SER A 228 -21.72 -7.07 7.69
N ASN A 229 -21.33 -5.98 7.03
CA ASN A 229 -22.03 -4.71 7.09
C ASN A 229 -22.71 -4.41 5.75
N LYS A 230 -23.81 -3.64 5.79
CA LYS A 230 -24.57 -3.20 4.60
C LYS A 230 -23.73 -2.43 3.58
N TRP A 231 -22.53 -1.98 3.97
CA TRP A 231 -21.60 -1.23 3.12
C TRP A 231 -20.52 -2.09 2.45
N ASP A 232 -20.40 -3.38 2.77
CA ASP A 232 -19.30 -4.22 2.30
C ASP A 232 -19.27 -4.37 0.77
N ASN A 233 -20.44 -4.36 0.14
CA ASN A 233 -20.56 -4.42 -1.32
C ASN A 233 -20.02 -3.17 -2.04
N TYR A 234 -19.79 -2.08 -1.30
CA TYR A 234 -19.24 -0.83 -1.83
C TYR A 234 -17.77 -0.63 -1.43
N LEU A 235 -17.22 -1.52 -0.58
CA LEU A 235 -15.83 -1.48 -0.15
C LEU A 235 -14.95 -2.07 -1.24
N ILE A 236 -14.07 -1.25 -1.80
CA ILE A 236 -13.20 -1.61 -2.91
C ILE A 236 -11.75 -1.29 -2.57
N ASP A 237 -10.81 -1.98 -3.22
CA ASP A 237 -9.41 -1.56 -3.22
C ASP A 237 -9.29 -0.17 -3.86
N LYS A 238 -8.56 0.75 -3.23
CA LYS A 238 -8.42 2.15 -3.68
C LYS A 238 -7.91 2.27 -5.12
N ARG A 239 -7.11 1.30 -5.60
CA ARG A 239 -6.58 1.25 -6.97
C ARG A 239 -7.63 0.83 -7.99
N SER A 240 -8.70 0.18 -7.55
CA SER A 240 -9.84 -0.21 -8.41
C SER A 240 -10.84 0.93 -8.64
N LEU A 241 -10.69 2.06 -7.93
CA LEU A 241 -11.66 3.17 -7.95
C LEU A 241 -11.99 3.66 -9.36
N ALA A 242 -10.97 3.90 -10.18
CA ALA A 242 -11.16 4.42 -11.52
C ALA A 242 -12.02 3.49 -12.39
N ASN A 243 -11.76 2.18 -12.33
CA ASN A 243 -12.54 1.17 -13.04
C ASN A 243 -13.97 1.08 -12.53
N GLN A 244 -14.18 1.21 -11.22
CA GLN A 244 -15.53 1.23 -10.64
C GLN A 244 -16.33 2.47 -11.07
N ILE A 245 -15.68 3.63 -11.18
CA ILE A 245 -16.29 4.84 -11.73
C ILE A 245 -16.71 4.62 -13.19
N ILE A 246 -15.84 4.03 -14.02
CA ILE A 246 -16.16 3.72 -15.43
C ILE A 246 -17.35 2.77 -15.54
N VAL A 247 -17.41 1.74 -14.68
CA VAL A 247 -18.56 0.82 -14.61
C VAL A 247 -19.83 1.58 -14.22
N GLN A 248 -19.76 2.45 -13.22
CA GLN A 248 -20.90 3.25 -12.75
C GLN A 248 -21.40 4.22 -13.82
N MET A 249 -20.49 4.83 -14.60
CA MET A 249 -20.82 5.71 -15.74
C MET A 249 -21.61 5.02 -16.85
N LYS A 250 -21.72 3.67 -16.87
CA LYS A 250 -22.60 2.95 -17.80
C LYS A 250 -24.08 3.00 -17.39
N ARG A 251 -24.37 3.41 -16.15
CA ARG A 251 -25.72 3.58 -15.58
C ARG A 251 -26.21 5.02 -15.63
N VAL A 252 -25.34 5.93 -16.11
CA VAL A 252 -25.59 7.36 -16.31
C VAL A 252 -26.16 7.60 -17.70
#